data_AF-A0A1I8IIW8-F1
#
_entry.id   AF-A0A1I8IIW8-F1
#
_cell.length_a   1.000
_cell.length_b   1.000
_cell.length_c   1.000
_cell.angle_alpha   90.00
_cell.angle_beta   90.00
_cell.angle_gamma   90.00
#
_symmetry.space_group_name_H-M   'P 1'
#
loop_
_entity.id
_entity.type
_entity.pdbx_description
1 polymer ?
#
loop_
_entity_poly.entity_id
_entity_poly.type
_entity_poly.pdbx_seq_one_letter_code
_entity_poly.pdbx_strand_id
1 'polypeptide(L)'
;LQSEVLQGSYLFPALAYFDTHLNSSLLTDEERREALQSMQLFLSLIGSRKVNRLRVKILSTVKIGLQFQPRLYYLDANAQLWLTYVSLIDDQDLCQMLTDIVANLLPVLADHTEAFLPVLEYLVFEKRAVTKDSIACLHFLDSINCTSERFKLVQAEIEKATP
;
A
#
# COMPACT_ATOMS: atom_id res chain seq x y z
N LEU A 1 0.44 -16.52 27.17
CA LEU A 1 -0.38 -17.45 26.35
C LEU A 1 -1.84 -17.00 26.24
N GLN A 2 -2.58 -16.74 27.34
CA GLN A 2 -3.96 -16.21 27.25
C GLN A 2 -4.07 -14.74 26.77
N SER A 3 -3.06 -13.90 26.99
CA SER A 3 -3.11 -12.49 26.56
C SER A 3 -2.87 -12.28 25.06
N GLU A 4 -2.13 -13.16 24.36
CA GLU A 4 -1.90 -13.02 22.92
C GLU A 4 -3.11 -13.47 22.08
N VAL A 5 -3.87 -14.45 22.56
CA VAL A 5 -5.09 -14.94 21.89
C VAL A 5 -6.20 -13.88 21.93
N LEU A 6 -6.29 -13.09 23.01
CA LEU A 6 -7.22 -11.96 23.14
C LEU A 6 -6.76 -10.70 22.38
N GLN A 7 -5.46 -10.57 22.05
CA GLN A 7 -4.95 -9.40 21.32
C GLN A 7 -5.15 -9.50 19.80
N GLY A 8 -5.33 -10.70 19.26
CA GLY A 8 -5.73 -10.91 17.86
C GLY A 8 -7.25 -10.90 17.63
N SER A 9 -8.06 -11.04 18.69
CA SER A 9 -9.49 -11.31 18.56
C SER A 9 -10.33 -10.12 18.10
N TYR A 10 -9.91 -8.88 18.35
CA TYR A 10 -10.62 -7.67 17.91
C TYR A 10 -10.13 -7.13 16.56
N LEU A 11 -8.96 -7.57 16.09
CA LEU A 11 -8.40 -7.08 14.83
C LEU A 11 -9.14 -7.64 13.62
N PHE A 12 -9.51 -8.92 13.64
CA PHE A 12 -10.28 -9.52 12.54
C PHE A 12 -11.67 -8.89 12.39
N PRO A 13 -12.47 -8.70 13.46
CA PRO A 13 -13.71 -7.94 13.38
C PRO A 13 -13.52 -6.51 12.86
N ALA A 14 -12.49 -5.79 13.31
CA ALA A 14 -12.20 -4.44 12.83
C ALA A 14 -11.85 -4.41 11.33
N LEU A 15 -11.03 -5.36 10.86
CA LEU A 15 -10.71 -5.49 9.44
C LEU A 15 -11.93 -5.89 8.61
N ALA A 16 -12.79 -6.77 9.13
CA ALA A 16 -14.05 -7.13 8.47
C ALA A 16 -15.03 -5.95 8.39
N TYR A 17 -15.03 -5.07 9.40
CA TYR A 17 -15.77 -3.80 9.35
C TYR A 17 -15.24 -2.92 8.21
N PHE A 18 -13.93 -2.70 8.11
CA PHE A 18 -13.35 -1.94 7.01
C PHE A 18 -13.62 -2.57 5.66
N ASP A 19 -13.52 -3.90 5.53
CA ASP A 19 -13.85 -4.61 4.29
C ASP A 19 -15.29 -4.32 3.85
N THR A 20 -16.23 -4.42 4.77
CA THR A 20 -17.66 -4.22 4.49
C THR A 20 -17.95 -2.76 4.17
N HIS A 21 -17.39 -1.84 4.95
CA HIS A 21 -17.65 -0.42 4.83
C HIS A 21 -17.03 0.14 3.54
N LEU A 22 -15.77 -0.16 3.25
CA LEU A 22 -15.09 0.30 2.02
C LEU A 22 -15.71 -0.28 0.75
N ASN A 23 -16.23 -1.52 0.79
CA ASN A 23 -16.94 -2.14 -0.33
C ASN A 23 -18.37 -1.62 -0.54
N SER A 24 -18.90 -0.83 0.39
CA SER A 24 -20.27 -0.34 0.26
C SER A 24 -20.38 0.63 -0.92
N SER A 25 -21.25 0.29 -1.88
CA SER A 25 -21.61 1.17 -2.99
C SER A 25 -22.44 2.38 -2.56
N LEU A 26 -22.89 2.41 -1.29
CA LEU A 26 -23.71 3.48 -0.73
C LEU A 26 -22.87 4.65 -0.19
N LEU A 27 -21.56 4.48 -0.01
CA LEU A 27 -20.70 5.56 0.47
C LEU A 27 -20.53 6.64 -0.59
N THR A 28 -20.76 7.88 -0.16
CA THR A 28 -20.30 9.08 -0.85
C THR A 28 -18.77 9.09 -0.96
N ASP A 29 -18.24 9.92 -1.84
CA ASP A 29 -16.80 10.04 -2.01
C ASP A 29 -16.10 10.56 -0.74
N GLU A 30 -16.77 11.42 0.03
CA GLU A 30 -16.28 11.91 1.33
C GLU A 30 -16.28 10.82 2.41
N GLU A 31 -17.37 10.08 2.57
CA GLU A 31 -17.41 8.97 3.55
C GLU A 31 -16.36 7.90 3.22
N ARG A 32 -16.08 7.66 1.93
CA ARG A 32 -15.02 6.75 1.52
C ARG A 32 -13.63 7.29 1.86
N ARG A 33 -13.40 8.59 1.68
CA ARG A 33 -12.17 9.27 2.12
C ARG A 33 -11.96 9.13 3.62
N GLU A 34 -12.99 9.42 4.42
CA GLU A 34 -12.98 9.29 5.88
C GLU A 34 -12.73 7.84 6.33
N ALA A 35 -13.32 6.85 5.64
CA ALA A 35 -13.10 5.44 5.92
C ALA A 35 -11.64 5.01 5.68
N LEU A 36 -11.04 5.47 4.58
CA LEU A 36 -9.62 5.20 4.26
C LEU A 36 -8.69 5.85 5.30
N GLN A 37 -8.96 7.09 5.69
CA GLN A 37 -8.21 7.78 6.75
C GLN A 37 -8.37 7.10 8.11
N SER A 38 -9.57 6.66 8.44
CA SER A 38 -9.85 5.89 9.67
C SER A 38 -9.07 4.58 9.69
N MET A 39 -8.99 3.89 8.55
CA MET A 39 -8.17 2.70 8.42
C MET A 39 -6.68 3.01 8.57
N GLN A 40 -6.20 4.09 7.98
CA GLN A 40 -4.79 4.52 8.11
C GLN A 40 -4.41 4.78 9.58
N LEU A 41 -5.26 5.50 10.30
CA LEU A 41 -5.09 5.74 11.74
C LEU A 41 -5.14 4.43 12.53
N PHE A 42 -6.05 3.53 12.18
CA PHE A 42 -6.12 2.21 12.80
C PHE A 42 -4.83 1.41 12.61
N LEU A 43 -4.26 1.37 11.40
CA LEU A 43 -2.98 0.69 11.14
C LEU A 43 -1.85 1.27 11.99
N SER A 44 -1.76 2.60 12.03
CA SER A 44 -0.79 3.32 12.86
C SER A 44 -0.93 2.98 14.34
N LEU A 45 -2.17 2.87 14.84
CA LEU A 45 -2.48 2.57 16.23
C LEU A 45 -2.14 1.12 16.62
N ILE A 46 -2.42 0.15 15.76
CA ILE A 46 -2.11 -1.26 16.06
C ILE A 46 -0.61 -1.55 15.94
N GLY A 47 0.11 -0.76 15.14
CA GLY A 47 1.57 -0.77 15.02
C GLY A 47 2.15 -1.96 14.24
N SER A 48 3.43 -1.85 13.89
CA SER A 48 4.14 -2.76 12.98
C SER A 48 4.03 -4.23 13.38
N ARG A 49 4.20 -4.57 14.66
CA ARG A 49 4.12 -5.96 15.14
C ARG A 49 2.81 -6.65 14.75
N LYS A 50 1.67 -5.97 14.87
CA LYS A 50 0.36 -6.54 14.52
C LYS A 50 0.13 -6.48 13.02
N VAL A 51 0.59 -5.42 12.36
CA VAL A 51 0.54 -5.31 10.90
C VAL A 51 1.29 -6.46 10.24
N ASN A 52 2.53 -6.76 10.65
CA ASN A 52 3.31 -7.88 10.09
C ASN A 52 2.64 -9.23 10.29
N ARG A 53 2.11 -9.50 11.48
CA ARG A 53 1.36 -10.74 11.77
C ARG A 53 0.14 -10.92 10.84
N LEU A 54 -0.51 -9.83 10.45
CA LEU A 54 -1.74 -9.84 9.63
C LEU A 54 -1.53 -9.29 8.22
N ARG A 55 -0.29 -9.16 7.74
CA ARG A 55 0.07 -8.38 6.55
C ARG A 55 -0.74 -8.74 5.31
N VAL A 56 -0.96 -10.03 5.04
CA VAL A 56 -1.74 -10.50 3.89
C VAL A 56 -3.23 -10.16 4.03
N LYS A 57 -3.77 -10.28 5.25
CA LYS A 57 -5.16 -9.91 5.52
C LYS A 57 -5.35 -8.40 5.40
N ILE A 58 -4.43 -7.61 5.93
CA ILE A 58 -4.47 -6.14 5.82
C ILE A 58 -4.32 -5.71 4.35
N LEU A 59 -3.41 -6.33 3.58
CA LEU A 59 -3.28 -6.09 2.14
C LEU A 59 -4.62 -6.30 1.42
N SER A 60 -5.36 -7.37 1.75
CA SER A 60 -6.67 -7.63 1.16
C SER A 60 -7.67 -6.49 1.41
N THR A 61 -7.62 -5.87 2.59
CA THR A 61 -8.46 -4.74 2.96
C THR A 61 -8.00 -3.43 2.30
N VAL A 62 -6.69 -3.14 2.33
CA VAL A 62 -6.12 -1.92 1.71
C VAL A 62 -6.41 -1.88 0.20
N LYS A 63 -6.35 -3.04 -0.47
CA LYS A 63 -6.67 -3.17 -1.90
C LYS A 63 -8.11 -2.78 -2.26
N ILE A 64 -9.07 -2.87 -1.33
CA ILE A 64 -10.46 -2.48 -1.60
C ILE A 64 -10.52 -1.00 -1.97
N GLY A 65 -9.67 -0.16 -1.36
CA GLY A 65 -9.57 1.26 -1.71
C GLY A 65 -9.26 1.51 -3.19
N LEU A 66 -8.59 0.59 -3.87
CA LEU A 66 -8.24 0.69 -5.30
C LEU A 66 -9.36 0.21 -6.25
N GLN A 67 -10.35 -0.55 -5.76
CA GLN A 67 -11.37 -1.19 -6.60
C GLN A 67 -12.37 -0.20 -7.17
N PHE A 68 -12.71 0.83 -6.40
CA PHE A 68 -13.48 1.95 -6.87
C PHE A 68 -12.48 2.84 -7.60
N GLN A 69 -12.42 2.71 -8.94
CA GLN A 69 -11.49 3.47 -9.77
C GLN A 69 -11.38 4.90 -9.23
N PRO A 70 -10.17 5.42 -8.98
CA PRO A 70 -9.99 6.57 -8.12
C PRO A 70 -10.74 7.76 -8.70
N ARG A 71 -11.93 8.02 -8.15
CA ARG A 71 -12.50 9.34 -8.26
C ARG A 71 -11.50 10.23 -7.53
N LEU A 72 -11.08 11.31 -8.19
CA LEU A 72 -10.00 12.20 -7.72
C LEU A 72 -10.13 12.61 -6.23
N TYR A 73 -11.35 12.55 -5.68
CA TYR A 73 -11.72 12.93 -4.31
C TYR A 73 -11.04 12.18 -3.15
N TYR A 74 -10.70 10.90 -3.28
CA TYR A 74 -10.11 10.10 -2.17
C TYR A 74 -8.79 9.42 -2.52
N LEU A 75 -8.22 9.79 -3.66
CA LEU A 75 -6.97 9.23 -4.19
C LEU A 75 -5.78 9.46 -3.25
N ASP A 76 -5.70 10.65 -2.64
CA ASP A 76 -4.67 11.02 -1.66
C ASP A 76 -4.78 10.21 -0.36
N ALA A 77 -6.00 10.04 0.16
CA ALA A 77 -6.25 9.21 1.34
C ALA A 77 -5.87 7.75 1.10
N ASN A 78 -6.15 7.24 -0.10
CA ASN A 78 -5.77 5.89 -0.51
C ASN A 78 -4.23 5.75 -0.61
N ALA A 79 -3.56 6.65 -1.31
CA ALA A 79 -2.10 6.64 -1.42
C ALA A 79 -1.42 6.71 -0.04
N GLN A 80 -1.94 7.54 0.86
CA GLN A 80 -1.41 7.66 2.21
C GLN A 80 -1.65 6.39 3.06
N LEU A 81 -2.79 5.72 2.88
CA LEU A 81 -3.06 4.42 3.48
C LEU A 81 -2.04 3.37 3.00
N TRP A 82 -1.75 3.33 1.69
CA TRP A 82 -0.74 2.43 1.12
C TRP A 82 0.65 2.71 1.68
N LEU A 83 1.07 3.98 1.73
CA LEU A 83 2.36 4.38 2.31
C LEU A 83 2.47 3.97 3.79
N THR A 84 1.39 4.18 4.55
CA THR A 84 1.32 3.77 5.95
C THR A 84 1.40 2.24 6.09
N TYR A 85 0.72 1.50 5.23
CA TYR A 85 0.76 0.04 5.25
C TYR A 85 2.18 -0.48 4.97
N VAL A 86 2.82 -0.06 3.87
CA VAL A 86 4.16 -0.56 3.49
C VAL A 86 5.23 -0.16 4.50
N SER A 87 5.10 1.00 5.14
CA SER A 87 6.06 1.46 6.16
C SER A 87 5.97 0.71 7.49
N LEU A 88 4.85 0.01 7.74
CA LEU A 88 4.64 -0.82 8.92
C LEU A 88 5.06 -2.28 8.72
N ILE A 89 5.46 -2.68 7.50
CA ILE A 89 5.95 -4.03 7.20
C ILE A 89 7.44 -4.14 7.58
N ASP A 90 7.82 -5.24 8.21
CA ASP A 90 9.20 -5.56 8.55
C ASP A 90 9.99 -5.88 7.28
N ASP A 91 11.28 -5.53 7.26
CA ASP A 91 12.10 -5.58 6.05
C ASP A 91 12.09 -6.95 5.32
N GLN A 92 12.14 -8.06 6.06
CA GLN A 92 12.12 -9.40 5.47
C GLN A 92 10.80 -9.69 4.75
N ASP A 93 9.67 -9.32 5.36
CA ASP A 93 8.35 -9.52 4.77
C ASP A 93 8.11 -8.54 3.61
N LEU A 94 8.61 -7.31 3.72
CA LEU A 94 8.52 -6.31 2.66
C LEU A 94 9.25 -6.76 1.39
N CYS A 95 10.45 -7.31 1.54
CA CYS A 95 11.22 -7.88 0.43
C CYS A 95 10.44 -8.99 -0.30
N GLN A 96 9.80 -9.89 0.46
CA GLN A 96 9.01 -10.99 -0.10
C GLN A 96 7.71 -10.51 -0.78
N MET A 97 7.11 -9.44 -0.28
CA MET A 97 5.84 -8.92 -0.78
C MET A 97 5.99 -7.82 -1.84
N LEU A 98 7.22 -7.41 -2.17
CA LEU A 98 7.47 -6.24 -3.02
C LEU A 98 6.74 -6.32 -4.37
N THR A 99 6.90 -7.44 -5.09
CA THR A 99 6.25 -7.65 -6.39
C THR A 99 4.74 -7.62 -6.26
N ASP A 100 4.17 -8.28 -5.25
CA ASP A 100 2.73 -8.28 -5.01
C ASP A 100 2.21 -6.87 -4.71
N ILE A 101 2.90 -6.11 -3.85
CA ILE A 101 2.53 -4.73 -3.50
C ILE A 101 2.48 -3.86 -4.77
N VAL A 102 3.54 -3.86 -5.56
CA VAL A 102 3.62 -2.99 -6.75
C VAL A 102 2.66 -3.47 -7.85
N ALA A 103 2.46 -4.78 -8.03
CA ALA A 103 1.48 -5.32 -8.97
C ALA A 103 0.04 -4.87 -8.63
N ASN A 104 -0.29 -4.74 -7.34
CA ASN A 104 -1.60 -4.22 -6.92
C ASN A 104 -1.74 -2.71 -7.19
N LEU A 105 -0.64 -1.96 -7.15
CA LEU A 105 -0.62 -0.53 -7.46
C LEU A 105 -0.58 -0.25 -8.96
N LEU A 106 -0.20 -1.21 -9.80
CA LEU A 106 -0.05 -1.02 -11.24
C LEU A 106 -1.29 -0.41 -11.92
N PRO A 107 -2.53 -0.83 -11.63
CA PRO A 107 -3.72 -0.25 -12.26
C PRO A 107 -3.90 1.24 -11.96
N VAL A 108 -3.50 1.70 -10.77
CA VAL A 108 -3.62 3.12 -10.39
C VAL A 108 -2.38 3.93 -10.79
N LEU A 109 -1.21 3.31 -10.88
CA LEU A 109 0.00 3.98 -11.32
C LEU A 109 -0.05 4.38 -12.80
N ALA A 110 -0.82 3.67 -13.63
CA ALA A 110 -1.00 4.03 -15.05
C ALA A 110 -1.71 5.38 -15.23
N ASP A 111 -2.74 5.67 -14.43
CA ASP A 111 -3.58 6.86 -14.57
C ASP A 111 -3.28 7.95 -13.52
N HIS A 112 -2.69 7.56 -12.39
CA HIS A 112 -2.53 8.39 -11.19
C HIS A 112 -1.14 8.25 -10.55
N THR A 113 -0.09 8.13 -11.38
CA THR A 113 1.29 7.92 -10.92
C THR A 113 1.69 8.86 -9.79
N GLU A 114 1.41 10.17 -9.94
CA GLU A 114 1.82 11.19 -8.96
C GLU A 114 1.26 10.97 -7.56
N ALA A 115 0.03 10.46 -7.45
CA ALA A 115 -0.57 10.22 -6.14
C ALA A 115 0.13 9.09 -5.39
N PHE A 116 0.53 8.03 -6.10
CA PHE A 116 1.17 6.85 -5.51
C PHE A 116 2.71 6.88 -5.58
N LEU A 117 3.29 7.89 -6.22
CA LEU A 117 4.72 8.08 -6.31
C LEU A 117 5.43 8.07 -4.94
N PRO A 118 4.88 8.66 -3.85
CA PRO A 118 5.49 8.53 -2.52
C PRO A 118 5.66 7.08 -2.05
N VAL A 119 4.74 6.18 -2.44
CA VAL A 119 4.85 4.74 -2.12
C VAL A 119 6.03 4.13 -2.87
N LEU A 120 6.20 4.46 -4.16
CA LEU A 120 7.32 3.98 -4.95
C LEU A 120 8.66 4.54 -4.45
N GLU A 121 8.70 5.84 -4.14
CA GLU A 121 9.90 6.49 -3.60
C GLU A 121 10.33 5.85 -2.27
N TYR A 122 9.37 5.55 -1.39
CA TYR A 122 9.64 4.83 -0.14
C TYR A 122 10.27 3.45 -0.40
N LEU A 123 9.71 2.67 -1.33
CA LEU A 123 10.19 1.32 -1.64
C LEU A 123 11.57 1.33 -2.32
N VAL A 124 11.81 2.29 -3.21
CA VAL A 124 13.02 2.35 -4.05
C VAL A 124 14.17 3.08 -3.37
N PHE A 125 13.90 4.21 -2.71
CA PHE A 125 14.95 5.04 -2.11
C PHE A 125 15.11 4.76 -0.62
N GLU A 126 14.04 4.82 0.17
CA GLU A 126 14.14 4.65 1.63
C GLU A 126 14.40 3.20 2.02
N LYS A 127 13.79 2.25 1.32
CA LYS A 127 13.96 0.80 1.55
C LYS A 127 14.96 0.14 0.60
N ARG A 128 15.82 0.91 -0.05
CA ARG A 128 16.80 0.43 -1.05
C ARG A 128 17.63 -0.78 -0.59
N ALA A 129 18.10 -0.78 0.66
CA ALA A 129 18.92 -1.89 1.20
C ALA A 129 18.12 -3.21 1.33
N VAL A 130 16.80 -3.09 1.51
CA VAL A 130 15.85 -4.20 1.66
C VAL A 130 15.36 -4.69 0.30
N THR A 131 15.11 -3.76 -0.62
CA THR A 131 14.51 -4.05 -1.92
C THR A 131 15.53 -4.39 -2.99
N LYS A 132 16.84 -4.12 -2.79
CA LYS A 132 17.91 -4.30 -3.80
C LYS A 132 17.88 -5.62 -4.58
N ASP A 133 17.55 -6.75 -3.93
CA ASP A 133 17.63 -8.08 -4.55
C ASP A 133 16.35 -8.42 -5.32
N SER A 134 15.27 -7.68 -5.08
CA SER A 134 13.94 -7.86 -5.67
C SER A 134 13.48 -6.68 -6.51
N ILE A 135 14.22 -5.56 -6.52
CA ILE A 135 13.81 -4.32 -7.18
C ILE A 135 13.80 -4.45 -8.71
N ALA A 136 14.67 -5.30 -9.28
CA ALA A 136 14.65 -5.63 -10.71
C ALA A 136 13.33 -6.30 -11.15
N CYS A 137 12.60 -6.91 -10.21
CA CYS A 137 11.26 -7.44 -10.48
C CYS A 137 10.23 -6.34 -10.79
N LEU A 138 10.59 -5.06 -10.61
CA LEU A 138 9.73 -3.89 -10.87
C LEU A 138 9.89 -3.30 -12.28
N HIS A 139 10.63 -3.95 -13.19
CA HIS A 139 10.85 -3.50 -14.58
C HIS A 139 9.55 -3.19 -15.36
N PHE A 140 8.40 -3.75 -14.96
CA PHE A 140 7.12 -3.42 -15.58
C PHE A 140 6.72 -1.94 -15.39
N LEU A 141 7.31 -1.23 -14.41
CA LEU A 141 7.13 0.22 -14.24
C LEU A 141 7.69 1.03 -15.43
N ASP A 142 8.57 0.44 -16.24
CA ASP A 142 9.11 1.08 -17.45
C ASP A 142 8.03 1.29 -18.53
N SER A 143 6.95 0.49 -18.48
CA SER A 143 5.81 0.63 -19.38
C SER A 143 4.87 1.81 -19.04
N ILE A 144 5.02 2.40 -17.85
CA ILE A 144 4.20 3.51 -17.40
C ILE A 144 4.71 4.81 -18.02
N ASN A 145 3.87 5.44 -18.83
CA ASN A 145 4.19 6.73 -19.43
C ASN A 145 3.86 7.87 -18.47
N CYS A 146 4.80 8.22 -17.60
CA CYS A 146 4.70 9.38 -16.71
C CYS A 146 5.84 10.37 -17.00
N THR A 147 5.51 11.64 -17.19
CA THR A 147 6.49 12.70 -17.53
C THR A 147 7.20 13.29 -16.31
N SER A 148 6.78 12.90 -15.10
CA SER A 148 7.31 13.40 -13.84
C SER A 148 8.79 13.09 -13.66
N GLU A 149 9.59 14.10 -13.36
CA GLU A 149 11.01 13.94 -13.06
C GLU A 149 11.24 13.01 -11.86
N ARG A 150 10.36 13.06 -10.85
CA ARG A 150 10.44 12.18 -9.68
C ARG A 150 10.22 10.72 -10.07
N PHE A 151 9.28 10.45 -10.97
CA PHE A 151 9.05 9.08 -11.45
C PHE A 151 10.20 8.59 -12.35
N LYS A 152 10.77 9.45 -13.19
CA LYS A 152 11.97 9.11 -13.97
C LYS A 152 13.15 8.73 -13.08
N LEU A 153 13.31 9.37 -11.92
CA LEU A 153 14.33 8.97 -10.94
C LEU A 153 14.05 7.57 -10.38
N VAL A 154 12.80 7.24 -10.08
CA VAL A 154 12.40 5.89 -9.66
C VAL A 154 12.75 4.86 -10.75
N GLN A 155 12.40 5.12 -12.00
CA GLN A 155 12.73 4.24 -13.13
C GLN A 155 14.24 4.06 -13.29
N ALA A 156 15.00 5.15 -13.29
CA ALA A 156 16.46 5.10 -13.41
C ALA A 156 17.15 4.28 -12.30
N GLU A 157 16.57 4.25 -11.09
CA GLU A 157 17.09 3.40 -10.01
C GLU A 157 16.79 1.91 -10.21
N ILE A 158 15.61 1.59 -10.75
CA ILE A 158 15.23 0.21 -11.10
C ILE A 158 16.11 -0.30 -12.25
N GLU A 159 16.36 0.53 -13.27
CA GLU A 159 17.26 0.22 -14.38
C GLU A 159 18.68 -0.10 -13.90
N LYS A 160 19.24 0.70 -12.98
CA LYS A 160 20.59 0.44 -12.40
C LYS A 160 20.70 -0.90 -11.67
N ALA A 161 19.59 -1.41 -11.15
CA ALA A 161 19.55 -2.67 -10.42
C ALA A 161 19.26 -3.88 -11.35
N THR A 162 18.89 -3.62 -12.60
CA THR A 162 18.68 -4.66 -13.61
C THR A 162 20.00 -4.89 -14.36
N PRO A 163 20.52 -6.13 -14.41
CA PRO A 163 21.82 -6.42 -15.00
C PRO A 163 21.87 -6.28 -16.52
#